data_AF-A0A954L697-F1
#
_entry.id   AF-A0A954L697-F1
#
_cell.length_a   1.000
_cell.length_b   1.000
_cell.length_c   1.000
_cell.angle_alpha   90.00
_cell.angle_beta   90.00
_cell.angle_gamma   90.00
#
_symmetry.space_group_name_H-M   'P 1'
#
loop_
_entity.id
_entity.type
_entity.pdbx_description
1 polymer ?
#
loop_
_entity_poly.entity_id
_entity_poly.type
_entity_poly.pdbx_seq_one_letter_code
_entity_poly.pdbx_strand_id
1 'polypeptide(L)'
;GLDDGVPNAAVYRVVEVLGPHRLRIEPAAKADGESSYSIGRRSYFHMRVSNSDFFVLDTRGQREMHDTRNPNKDVSILGREQFDWLLEGLEKSDADFIFIVSSVNFMIPHIGGEAIRGGGANKDEAWTVFLRDREKLIETLDKMPQPSFILTGDLHNSFAIQITDNVYEFASGPHNSNNHYSKDEGDRPANGPYQYGPRPIDILWSTYLRPEIDRGSLLHPTYCVVQVNNVFNNPLVYGKPAGNTPERWVAFPRPQVIFSYFDGRSGKLRFAHSIQAADRK
;
A
#
# COMPACT_ATOMS: atom_id res chain seq x y z
N GLY A 1 -13.74 38.38 -16.11
CA GLY A 1 -13.17 38.25 -14.76
C GLY A 1 -13.63 36.91 -14.22
N LEU A 2 -12.73 36.15 -13.59
CA LEU A 2 -12.95 34.81 -13.05
C LEU A 2 -13.80 34.85 -11.76
N ASP A 3 -15.03 35.35 -11.84
CA ASP A 3 -15.97 35.48 -10.72
C ASP A 3 -17.35 34.83 -11.01
N ASP A 4 -17.40 33.84 -11.91
CA ASP A 4 -18.62 33.10 -12.29
C ASP A 4 -18.75 31.72 -11.62
N GLY A 5 -17.94 31.43 -10.60
CA GLY A 5 -17.98 30.17 -9.85
C GLY A 5 -19.14 30.07 -8.84
N VAL A 6 -19.60 28.85 -8.56
CA VAL A 6 -20.54 28.58 -7.46
C VAL A 6 -19.88 29.00 -6.13
N PRO A 7 -20.45 29.95 -5.36
CA PRO A 7 -19.79 30.55 -4.18
C PRO A 7 -19.34 29.53 -3.13
N ASN A 8 -20.10 28.44 -3.02
CA ASN A 8 -19.86 27.36 -2.07
C ASN A 8 -19.14 26.14 -2.67
N ALA A 9 -18.57 26.20 -3.87
CA ALA A 9 -17.79 25.10 -4.44
C ALA A 9 -16.46 24.89 -3.66
N ALA A 10 -16.47 23.97 -2.70
CA ALA A 10 -15.32 23.59 -1.89
C ALA A 10 -15.54 22.21 -1.23
N VAL A 11 -14.52 21.72 -0.54
CA VAL A 11 -14.62 20.55 0.35
C VAL A 11 -14.91 21.05 1.77
N TYR A 12 -15.91 20.45 2.39
CA TYR A 12 -16.33 20.78 3.75
C TYR A 12 -16.25 19.55 4.64
N ARG A 13 -15.78 19.74 5.87
CA ARG A 13 -15.90 18.75 6.95
C ARG A 13 -17.27 18.88 7.58
N VAL A 14 -17.95 17.75 7.80
CA VAL A 14 -19.11 17.69 8.70
C VAL A 14 -18.60 17.68 10.14
N VAL A 15 -18.86 18.75 10.87
CA VAL A 15 -18.45 18.93 12.27
C VAL A 15 -19.47 18.28 13.21
N GLU A 16 -20.76 18.44 12.92
CA GLU A 16 -21.84 17.94 13.77
C GLU A 16 -23.11 17.69 12.96
N VAL A 17 -23.83 16.60 13.27
CA VAL A 17 -25.18 16.36 12.74
C VAL A 17 -26.19 16.99 13.69
N LEU A 18 -26.73 18.14 13.32
CA LEU A 18 -27.66 18.93 14.15
C LEU A 18 -29.11 18.44 14.05
N GLY A 19 -29.42 17.59 13.07
CA GLY A 19 -30.73 17.00 12.86
C GLY A 19 -30.85 16.30 11.50
N PRO A 20 -32.04 15.81 11.13
CA PRO A 20 -32.24 15.03 9.90
C PRO A 20 -31.84 15.75 8.60
N HIS A 21 -31.88 17.09 8.60
CA HIS A 21 -31.59 17.94 7.44
C HIS A 21 -30.68 19.12 7.79
N ARG A 22 -29.88 19.02 8.87
CA ARG A 22 -29.00 20.11 9.32
C ARG A 22 -27.65 19.57 9.76
N LEU A 23 -26.60 20.14 9.20
CA LEU A 23 -25.21 19.84 9.53
C LEU A 23 -24.50 21.14 9.94
N ARG A 24 -23.60 21.06 10.91
CA ARG A 24 -22.56 22.07 11.08
C ARG A 24 -21.38 21.67 10.20
N ILE A 25 -20.90 22.59 9.37
CA ILE A 25 -19.79 22.34 8.44
C ILE A 25 -18.63 23.30 8.66
N GLU A 26 -17.43 22.88 8.26
CA GLU A 26 -16.23 23.70 8.27
C GLU A 26 -15.42 23.54 6.96
N PRO A 27 -15.00 24.63 6.30
CA PRO A 27 -15.25 26.04 6.65
C PRO A 27 -16.75 26.41 6.59
N ALA A 28 -17.15 27.54 7.17
CA ALA A 28 -18.52 28.02 7.03
C ALA A 28 -18.84 28.30 5.55
N ALA A 29 -20.09 28.06 5.14
CA ALA A 29 -20.55 28.42 3.81
C ALA A 29 -20.38 29.93 3.57
N LYS A 30 -19.97 30.32 2.36
CA LYS A 30 -19.69 31.72 2.01
C LYS A 30 -20.96 32.49 1.66
N ALA A 31 -22.03 31.79 1.26
CA ALA A 31 -23.32 32.36 0.92
C ALA A 31 -24.44 31.35 1.19
N ASP A 32 -25.67 31.86 1.40
CA ASP A 32 -26.86 31.02 1.41
C ASP A 32 -27.25 30.60 -0.02
N GLY A 33 -27.76 29.39 -0.18
CA GLY A 33 -28.26 28.91 -1.47
C GLY A 33 -28.48 27.40 -1.54
N GLU A 34 -29.02 26.95 -2.67
CA GLU A 34 -29.12 25.53 -3.01
C GLU A 34 -27.91 25.11 -3.84
N SER A 35 -27.39 23.91 -3.58
CA SER A 35 -26.26 23.36 -4.33
C SER A 35 -26.34 21.84 -4.35
N SER A 36 -25.98 21.25 -5.49
CA SER A 36 -25.70 19.82 -5.55
C SER A 36 -24.47 19.52 -4.70
N TYR A 37 -24.54 18.46 -3.91
CA TYR A 37 -23.43 18.02 -3.06
C TYR A 37 -23.26 16.50 -3.19
N SER A 38 -22.07 16.03 -2.83
CA SER A 38 -21.82 14.63 -2.53
C SER A 38 -21.31 14.53 -1.10
N ILE A 39 -21.70 13.46 -0.40
CA ILE A 39 -21.14 13.13 0.90
C ILE A 39 -20.02 12.13 0.67
N GLY A 40 -18.78 12.56 0.90
CA GLY A 40 -17.64 11.66 0.85
C GLY A 40 -17.75 10.59 1.93
N ARG A 41 -17.56 9.32 1.56
CA ARG A 41 -17.36 8.22 2.51
C ARG A 41 -15.86 8.03 2.70
N ARG A 42 -15.43 7.83 3.95
CA ARG A 42 -14.07 7.38 4.25
C ARG A 42 -13.89 5.97 3.68
N SER A 43 -12.91 5.79 2.80
CA SER A 43 -12.68 4.53 2.09
C SER A 43 -11.60 3.65 2.73
N TYR A 44 -11.07 4.08 3.88
CA TYR A 44 -10.19 3.26 4.71
C TYR A 44 -10.99 2.45 5.73
N PHE A 45 -10.48 1.27 6.08
CA PHE A 45 -11.09 0.40 7.07
C PHE A 45 -10.07 -0.62 7.61
N HIS A 46 -10.42 -1.22 8.73
CA HIS A 46 -9.70 -2.33 9.32
C HIS A 46 -10.54 -3.60 9.21
N MET A 47 -9.89 -4.73 8.93
CA MET A 47 -10.50 -6.05 9.05
C MET A 47 -9.49 -7.04 9.62
N ARG A 48 -9.98 -7.99 10.43
CA ARG A 48 -9.18 -9.12 10.90
C ARG A 48 -9.63 -10.39 10.18
N VAL A 49 -8.67 -11.14 9.66
CA VAL A 49 -8.91 -12.47 9.09
C VAL A 49 -7.98 -13.45 9.81
N SER A 50 -8.57 -14.34 10.62
CA SER A 50 -7.81 -15.24 11.49
C SER A 50 -6.81 -14.46 12.38
N ASN A 51 -5.53 -14.79 12.33
CA ASN A 51 -4.43 -14.16 13.06
C ASN A 51 -3.76 -13.00 12.30
N SER A 52 -4.43 -12.43 11.29
CA SER A 52 -3.88 -11.37 10.44
C SER A 52 -4.77 -10.14 10.47
N ASP A 53 -4.15 -8.98 10.67
CA ASP A 53 -4.82 -7.69 10.58
C ASP A 53 -4.53 -6.99 9.26
N PHE A 54 -5.58 -6.45 8.64
CA PHE A 54 -5.51 -5.68 7.41
C PHE A 54 -6.01 -4.27 7.66
N PHE A 55 -5.10 -3.29 7.50
CA PHE A 55 -5.41 -1.88 7.48
C PHE A 55 -5.44 -1.40 6.03
N VAL A 56 -6.64 -1.24 5.48
CA VAL A 56 -6.84 -0.76 4.11
C VAL A 56 -6.89 0.75 4.12
N LEU A 57 -5.96 1.38 3.40
CA LEU A 57 -5.74 2.82 3.41
C LEU A 57 -6.36 3.50 2.19
N ASP A 58 -6.94 4.67 2.42
CA ASP A 58 -7.20 5.68 1.40
C ASP A 58 -6.01 6.65 1.34
N THR A 59 -5.25 6.65 0.23
CA THR A 59 -4.09 7.56 0.02
C THR A 59 -4.43 8.70 -0.95
N ARG A 60 -5.73 8.94 -1.19
CA ARG A 60 -6.22 9.96 -2.13
C ARG A 60 -7.18 10.93 -1.45
N GLY A 61 -8.14 10.42 -0.66
CA GLY A 61 -9.26 11.20 -0.15
C GLY A 61 -8.88 12.38 0.75
N GLN A 62 -7.86 12.22 1.60
CA GLN A 62 -7.40 13.25 2.54
C GLN A 62 -5.92 13.61 2.36
N ARG A 63 -5.31 13.24 1.23
CA ARG A 63 -3.91 13.52 0.93
C ARG A 63 -3.66 15.03 0.87
N GLU A 64 -2.70 15.51 1.65
CA GLU A 64 -2.28 16.91 1.64
C GLU A 64 -1.31 17.19 0.48
N MET A 65 -1.14 18.46 0.09
CA MET A 65 -0.31 18.84 -1.06
C MET A 65 1.20 18.72 -0.78
N HIS A 66 1.84 17.76 -1.45
CA HIS A 66 3.29 17.51 -1.40
C HIS A 66 4.13 18.53 -2.17
N ASP A 67 5.43 18.54 -1.91
CA ASP A 67 6.46 19.25 -2.68
C ASP A 67 7.70 18.34 -2.82
N THR A 68 8.00 17.88 -4.03
CA THR A 68 9.14 17.00 -4.31
C THR A 68 10.49 17.63 -3.96
N ARG A 69 10.57 18.97 -3.89
CA ARG A 69 11.77 19.71 -3.49
C ARG A 69 11.91 19.82 -1.97
N ASN A 70 10.82 19.59 -1.24
CA ASN A 70 10.80 19.53 0.22
C ASN A 70 9.98 18.31 0.70
N PRO A 71 10.47 17.09 0.47
CA PRO A 71 9.73 15.85 0.78
C PRO A 71 9.58 15.60 2.30
N ASN A 72 10.25 16.40 3.14
CA ASN A 72 10.11 16.41 4.60
C ASN A 72 9.08 17.43 5.11
N LYS A 73 8.37 18.13 4.21
CA LYS A 73 7.31 19.07 4.58
C LYS A 73 6.30 18.40 5.52
N ASP A 74 5.76 19.16 6.46
CA ASP A 74 4.74 18.70 7.41
C ASP A 74 3.38 18.49 6.72
N VAL A 75 3.31 17.48 5.87
CA VAL A 75 2.12 17.07 5.12
C VAL A 75 1.91 15.57 5.24
N SER A 76 0.65 15.17 5.18
CA SER A 76 0.22 13.79 5.38
C SER A 76 -0.37 13.18 4.11
N ILE A 77 0.03 11.95 3.79
CA ILE A 77 -0.52 11.21 2.65
C ILE A 77 -1.91 10.64 2.93
N LEU A 78 -2.18 10.33 4.19
CA LEU A 78 -3.47 9.81 4.64
C LEU A 78 -4.40 10.90 5.20
N GLY A 79 -3.88 12.11 5.40
CA GLY A 79 -4.50 13.08 6.31
C GLY A 79 -4.32 12.65 7.77
N ARG A 80 -4.32 13.64 8.67
CA ARG A 80 -3.99 13.41 10.10
C ARG A 80 -4.94 12.42 10.78
N GLU A 81 -6.23 12.51 10.50
CA GLU A 81 -7.24 11.65 11.14
C GLU A 81 -7.05 10.16 10.82
N GLN A 82 -6.83 9.82 9.55
CA GLN A 82 -6.60 8.44 9.15
C GLN A 82 -5.21 7.95 9.59
N PHE A 83 -4.21 8.83 9.58
CA PHE A 83 -2.87 8.47 10.03
C PHE A 83 -2.86 8.13 11.53
N ASP A 84 -3.50 8.94 12.37
CA ASP A 84 -3.63 8.66 13.80
C ASP A 84 -4.48 7.40 14.05
N TRP A 85 -5.59 7.22 13.32
CA TRP A 85 -6.39 5.98 13.34
C TRP A 85 -5.55 4.73 13.03
N LEU A 86 -4.66 4.81 12.04
CA LEU A 86 -3.77 3.71 11.68
C LEU A 86 -2.81 3.37 12.82
N LEU A 87 -2.13 4.37 13.38
CA LEU A 87 -1.16 4.15 14.45
C LEU A 87 -1.82 3.58 15.70
N GLU A 88 -2.99 4.10 16.09
CA GLU A 88 -3.75 3.55 17.21
C GLU A 88 -4.22 2.11 16.96
N GLY A 89 -4.61 1.79 15.73
CA GLY A 89 -5.00 0.44 15.34
C GLY A 89 -3.84 -0.54 15.42
N LEU A 90 -2.66 -0.13 14.97
CA LEU A 90 -1.42 -0.91 15.04
C LEU A 90 -1.02 -1.19 16.50
N GLU A 91 -1.04 -0.17 17.36
CA GLU A 91 -0.70 -0.31 18.78
C GLU A 91 -1.61 -1.29 19.52
N LYS A 92 -2.90 -1.36 19.12
CA LYS A 92 -3.90 -2.25 19.72
C LYS A 92 -3.88 -3.67 19.12
N SER A 93 -3.11 -3.92 18.06
CA SER A 93 -3.16 -5.20 17.36
C SER A 93 -2.39 -6.29 18.10
N ASP A 94 -3.07 -7.43 18.29
CA ASP A 94 -2.52 -8.68 18.83
C ASP A 94 -2.36 -9.77 17.74
N ALA A 95 -2.48 -9.41 16.46
CA ALA A 95 -2.34 -10.35 15.35
C ALA A 95 -0.93 -10.94 15.28
N ASP A 96 -0.77 -12.10 14.66
CA ASP A 96 0.56 -12.65 14.33
C ASP A 96 1.18 -11.90 13.13
N PHE A 97 0.35 -11.31 12.26
CA PHE A 97 0.75 -10.61 11.03
C PHE A 97 -0.01 -9.30 10.83
N ILE A 98 0.70 -8.26 10.39
CA ILE A 98 0.12 -6.96 10.03
C ILE A 98 0.24 -6.74 8.52
N PHE A 99 -0.87 -6.38 7.89
CA PHE A 99 -0.93 -5.99 6.48
C PHE A 99 -1.43 -4.55 6.37
N ILE A 100 -0.63 -3.69 5.74
CA ILE A 100 -1.01 -2.33 5.36
C ILE A 100 -1.29 -2.32 3.87
N VAL A 101 -2.51 -2.04 3.45
CA VAL A 101 -2.88 -2.01 2.02
C VAL A 101 -2.92 -0.56 1.54
N SER A 102 -1.95 -0.18 0.72
CA SER A 102 -1.80 1.15 0.13
C SER A 102 -2.00 1.09 -1.38
N SER A 103 -2.70 2.06 -1.96
CA SER A 103 -2.86 2.12 -3.42
C SER A 103 -1.64 2.65 -4.17
N VAL A 104 -0.66 3.24 -3.48
CA VAL A 104 0.59 3.77 -4.06
C VAL A 104 1.83 3.14 -3.43
N ASN A 105 2.93 3.16 -4.18
CA ASN A 105 4.28 2.72 -3.81
C ASN A 105 4.80 3.39 -2.53
N PHE A 106 5.58 2.65 -1.74
CA PHE A 106 6.07 3.06 -0.43
C PHE A 106 7.53 3.52 -0.47
N MET A 107 8.45 2.68 -1.00
CA MET A 107 9.89 2.96 -0.99
C MET A 107 10.48 3.38 -2.33
N ILE A 108 9.95 2.87 -3.45
CA ILE A 108 10.42 3.21 -4.80
C ILE A 108 9.62 4.40 -5.31
N PRO A 109 10.22 5.47 -5.85
CA PRO A 109 9.50 6.67 -6.27
C PRO A 109 8.83 6.52 -7.65
N HIS A 110 7.80 7.32 -7.93
CA HIS A 110 7.17 7.39 -9.27
C HIS A 110 7.54 8.72 -9.96
N ILE A 111 8.73 8.82 -10.56
CA ILE A 111 9.29 10.09 -11.07
C ILE A 111 9.22 10.23 -12.59
N GLY A 112 8.88 9.18 -13.34
CA GLY A 112 8.83 9.18 -14.80
C GLY A 112 7.62 8.47 -15.40
N GLY A 113 7.54 8.38 -16.72
CA GLY A 113 6.37 7.90 -17.49
C GLY A 113 5.73 9.01 -18.34
N GLU A 114 5.66 8.78 -19.65
CA GLU A 114 5.50 9.84 -20.68
C GLU A 114 4.10 10.46 -20.82
N ALA A 115 3.10 10.05 -20.05
CA ALA A 115 1.80 10.73 -20.03
C ALA A 115 1.81 12.03 -19.20
N ILE A 116 2.92 12.76 -19.16
CA ILE A 116 3.00 14.10 -18.54
C ILE A 116 2.36 15.11 -19.51
N ARG A 117 1.05 15.04 -19.66
CA ARG A 117 0.24 16.26 -19.80
C ARG A 117 -0.14 16.68 -18.38
N GLY A 118 0.77 17.35 -17.68
CA GLY A 118 0.45 18.09 -16.45
C GLY A 118 1.29 17.86 -15.19
N GLY A 119 2.10 16.79 -15.09
CA GLY A 119 2.81 16.43 -13.84
C GLY A 119 4.05 17.26 -13.46
N GLY A 120 4.66 17.99 -14.40
CA GLY A 120 5.80 18.89 -14.12
C GLY A 120 6.96 18.27 -13.31
N ALA A 121 7.76 19.11 -12.68
CA ALA A 121 8.86 18.73 -11.78
C ALA A 121 8.41 18.13 -10.42
N ASN A 122 7.09 17.96 -10.20
CA ASN A 122 6.47 17.55 -8.93
C ASN A 122 5.73 16.20 -9.04
N LYS A 123 6.12 15.36 -10.01
CA LYS A 123 5.38 14.17 -10.43
C LYS A 123 5.27 13.06 -9.39
N ASP A 124 6.25 12.92 -8.50
CA ASP A 124 6.18 11.87 -7.48
C ASP A 124 5.09 12.23 -6.46
N GLU A 125 4.04 11.40 -6.37
CA GLU A 125 2.88 11.63 -5.51
C GLU A 125 2.66 10.51 -4.47
N ALA A 126 3.65 9.64 -4.30
CA ALA A 126 3.58 8.47 -3.43
C ALA A 126 4.25 8.74 -2.07
N TRP A 127 4.36 7.73 -1.20
CA TRP A 127 4.92 7.89 0.14
C TRP A 127 6.36 8.44 0.16
N THR A 128 7.08 8.31 -0.96
CA THR A 128 8.44 8.81 -1.19
C THR A 128 8.59 10.33 -1.09
N VAL A 129 7.49 11.09 -1.15
CA VAL A 129 7.46 12.55 -0.95
C VAL A 129 6.66 12.98 0.28
N PHE A 130 6.20 12.03 1.09
CA PHE A 130 5.56 12.22 2.39
C PHE A 130 6.41 11.58 3.48
N LEU A 131 7.69 11.99 3.56
CA LEU A 131 8.70 11.30 4.36
C LEU A 131 8.36 11.28 5.85
N ARG A 132 7.69 12.33 6.37
CA ARG A 132 7.24 12.37 7.77
C ARG A 132 6.33 11.18 8.10
N ASP A 133 5.29 10.98 7.30
CA ASP A 133 4.32 9.89 7.51
C ASP A 133 4.96 8.53 7.23
N ARG A 134 5.75 8.43 6.15
CA ARG A 134 6.44 7.18 5.77
C ARG A 134 7.38 6.71 6.88
N GLU A 135 8.28 7.58 7.33
CA GLU A 135 9.28 7.20 8.34
C GLU A 135 8.63 6.96 9.71
N LYS A 136 7.63 7.75 10.11
CA LYS A 136 6.88 7.51 11.36
C LYS A 136 6.12 6.17 11.34
N LEU A 137 5.56 5.77 10.18
CA LEU A 137 4.94 4.46 10.03
C LEU A 137 5.99 3.34 10.14
N ILE A 138 7.13 3.45 9.45
CA ILE A 138 8.22 2.47 9.55
C ILE A 138 8.70 2.33 11.00
N GLU A 139 8.98 3.44 11.68
CA GLU A 139 9.41 3.43 13.09
C GLU A 139 8.39 2.82 14.04
N THR A 140 7.09 2.90 13.71
CA THR A 140 6.03 2.27 14.50
C THR A 140 6.05 0.76 14.28
N LEU A 141 6.06 0.32 13.02
CA LEU A 141 6.07 -1.10 12.66
C LEU A 141 7.35 -1.81 13.12
N ASP A 142 8.50 -1.15 13.05
CA ASP A 142 9.80 -1.72 13.43
C ASP A 142 9.93 -1.99 14.95
N LYS A 143 9.12 -1.31 15.77
CA LYS A 143 9.03 -1.56 17.22
C LYS A 143 8.10 -2.72 17.56
N MET A 144 7.28 -3.16 16.61
CA MET A 144 6.35 -4.26 16.81
C MET A 144 7.06 -5.59 16.62
N PRO A 145 6.78 -6.61 17.47
CA PRO A 145 7.29 -7.95 17.22
C PRO A 145 6.70 -8.56 15.95
N GLN A 146 5.49 -8.18 15.55
CA GLN A 146 4.80 -8.73 14.38
C GLN A 146 5.50 -8.36 13.06
N PRO A 147 5.80 -9.32 12.19
CA PRO A 147 6.16 -9.01 10.80
C PRO A 147 5.04 -8.23 10.12
N SER A 148 5.44 -7.17 9.43
CA SER A 148 4.55 -6.18 8.85
C SER A 148 4.77 -6.04 7.35
N PHE A 149 3.68 -6.09 6.59
CA PHE A 149 3.71 -6.13 5.13
C PHE A 149 2.92 -4.96 4.55
N ILE A 150 3.59 -4.11 3.78
CA ILE A 150 2.98 -2.99 3.08
C ILE A 150 2.71 -3.43 1.64
N LEU A 151 1.45 -3.65 1.31
CA LEU A 151 1.00 -4.07 -0.01
C LEU A 151 0.73 -2.82 -0.86
N THR A 152 1.42 -2.69 -1.99
CA THR A 152 1.38 -1.48 -2.83
C THR A 152 1.02 -1.75 -4.29
N GLY A 153 0.66 -0.67 -5.00
CA GLY A 153 0.34 -0.65 -6.43
C GLY A 153 0.82 0.65 -7.10
N ASP A 154 0.10 1.11 -8.13
CA ASP A 154 0.34 2.34 -8.92
C ASP A 154 1.60 2.35 -9.79
N LEU A 155 2.76 1.89 -9.28
CA LEU A 155 4.05 2.00 -9.98
C LEU A 155 4.19 1.09 -11.21
N HIS A 156 3.16 0.32 -11.55
CA HIS A 156 3.13 -0.56 -12.71
C HIS A 156 4.33 -1.53 -12.82
N ASN A 157 4.93 -1.92 -11.70
CA ASN A 157 5.95 -2.94 -11.62
C ASN A 157 5.79 -3.74 -10.33
N SER A 158 6.38 -4.93 -10.29
CA SER A 158 6.32 -5.81 -9.11
C SER A 158 7.64 -5.81 -8.39
N PHE A 159 7.60 -5.84 -7.06
CA PHE A 159 8.80 -5.95 -6.25
C PHE A 159 8.49 -6.47 -4.86
N ALA A 160 9.49 -7.12 -4.29
CA ALA A 160 9.59 -7.50 -2.89
C ALA A 160 10.78 -6.76 -2.29
N ILE A 161 10.53 -5.99 -1.24
CA ILE A 161 11.50 -5.12 -0.61
C ILE A 161 11.53 -5.43 0.88
N GLN A 162 12.74 -5.60 1.41
CA GLN A 162 12.99 -5.60 2.83
C GLN A 162 13.37 -4.17 3.27
N ILE A 163 12.57 -3.58 4.16
CA ILE A 163 12.77 -2.22 4.65
C ILE A 163 13.59 -2.23 5.94
N THR A 164 13.25 -3.15 6.84
CA THR A 164 13.97 -3.47 8.07
C THR A 164 13.98 -4.98 8.28
N ASP A 165 14.43 -5.46 9.44
CA ASP A 165 14.41 -6.89 9.74
C ASP A 165 12.99 -7.48 9.79
N ASN A 166 11.96 -6.65 10.02
CA ASN A 166 10.58 -7.12 10.24
C ASN A 166 9.52 -6.38 9.39
N VAL A 167 9.92 -5.39 8.59
CA VAL A 167 9.02 -4.58 7.76
C VAL A 167 9.36 -4.76 6.29
N TYR A 168 8.35 -5.08 5.50
CA TYR A 168 8.48 -5.38 4.08
C TYR A 168 7.49 -4.59 3.23
N GLU A 169 7.87 -4.28 1.99
CA GLU A 169 6.95 -3.82 0.95
C GLU A 169 6.83 -4.88 -0.16
N PHE A 170 5.58 -5.13 -0.58
CA PHE A 170 5.26 -6.01 -1.69
C PHE A 170 4.34 -5.29 -2.67
N ALA A 171 4.82 -5.00 -3.87
CA ALA A 171 4.02 -4.44 -4.95
C ALA A 171 3.69 -5.50 -5.99
N SER A 172 2.46 -5.49 -6.49
CA SER A 172 2.07 -6.25 -7.67
C SER A 172 1.95 -5.33 -8.88
N GLY A 173 2.53 -5.76 -9.99
CA GLY A 173 2.45 -5.07 -11.27
C GLY A 173 1.03 -5.09 -11.86
N PRO A 174 0.81 -4.35 -12.95
CA PRO A 174 -0.51 -4.14 -13.51
C PRO A 174 -0.92 -5.34 -14.37
N HIS A 175 -2.22 -5.58 -14.46
CA HIS A 175 -2.77 -6.56 -15.39
C HIS A 175 -3.02 -5.98 -16.79
N ASN A 176 -3.26 -4.66 -16.88
CA ASN A 176 -3.80 -4.01 -18.08
C ASN A 176 -3.11 -2.69 -18.46
N SER A 177 -2.04 -2.30 -17.76
CA SER A 177 -1.27 -1.08 -18.03
C SER A 177 0.17 -1.41 -18.39
N ASN A 178 0.82 -0.58 -19.19
CA ASN A 178 2.24 -0.75 -19.50
C ASN A 178 3.10 -0.58 -18.23
N ASN A 179 4.13 -1.40 -18.11
CA ASN A 179 5.14 -1.25 -17.07
C ASN A 179 6.01 -0.02 -17.30
N HIS A 180 6.66 0.45 -16.22
CA HIS A 180 7.63 1.54 -16.26
C HIS A 180 9.06 1.05 -16.49
N TYR A 181 9.89 1.91 -17.08
CA TYR A 181 11.33 1.69 -17.12
C TYR A 181 11.93 1.96 -15.74
N SER A 182 13.07 1.35 -15.42
CA SER A 182 13.76 1.60 -14.14
C SER A 182 14.12 3.07 -13.90
N LYS A 183 14.41 3.83 -14.97
CA LYS A 183 14.68 5.29 -14.88
C LYS A 183 13.47 6.11 -14.41
N ASP A 184 12.26 5.61 -14.63
CA ASP A 184 11.03 6.25 -14.16
C ASP A 184 10.80 6.03 -12.65
N GLU A 185 11.65 5.18 -12.05
CA GLU A 185 11.55 4.64 -10.69
C GLU A 185 12.80 4.96 -9.87
N GLY A 186 13.48 6.07 -10.20
CA GLY A 186 14.67 6.53 -9.49
C GLY A 186 15.89 5.62 -9.71
N ASP A 187 16.00 4.99 -10.88
CA ASP A 187 17.12 4.14 -11.29
C ASP A 187 17.46 3.01 -10.28
N ARG A 188 16.44 2.49 -9.59
CA ARG A 188 16.60 1.35 -8.70
C ARG A 188 17.17 0.13 -9.43
N PRO A 189 17.98 -0.73 -8.79
CA PRO A 189 18.40 -1.99 -9.39
C PRO A 189 17.25 -3.02 -9.43
N ALA A 190 17.49 -4.15 -10.10
CA ALA A 190 16.55 -5.28 -10.12
C ALA A 190 16.47 -5.99 -8.75
N ASN A 191 17.58 -5.98 -7.99
CA ASN A 191 17.69 -6.45 -6.62
C ASN A 191 18.92 -5.82 -5.94
N GLY A 192 19.04 -6.01 -4.62
CA GLY A 192 20.12 -5.50 -3.80
C GLY A 192 19.85 -4.10 -3.22
N PRO A 193 20.88 -3.45 -2.66
CA PRO A 193 20.74 -2.20 -1.95
C PRO A 193 20.20 -1.07 -2.83
N TYR A 194 19.27 -0.28 -2.27
CA TYR A 194 18.74 0.92 -2.88
C TYR A 194 18.42 1.98 -1.83
N GLN A 195 18.47 3.26 -2.20
CA GLN A 195 18.10 4.34 -1.30
C GLN A 195 17.44 5.48 -2.07
N TYR A 196 16.21 5.81 -1.68
CA TYR A 196 15.50 7.02 -2.08
C TYR A 196 14.90 7.72 -0.86
N GLY A 197 15.38 8.93 -0.57
CA GLY A 197 15.15 9.61 0.70
C GLY A 197 16.07 9.12 1.82
N PRO A 198 15.68 9.25 3.10
CA PRO A 198 16.58 9.07 4.23
C PRO A 198 16.96 7.62 4.53
N ARG A 199 16.21 6.64 4.02
CA ARG A 199 16.33 5.23 4.43
C ARG A 199 16.88 4.33 3.31
N PRO A 200 17.98 3.59 3.55
CA PRO A 200 18.39 2.50 2.68
C PRO A 200 17.49 1.28 2.87
N ILE A 201 17.26 0.54 1.79
CA ILE A 201 16.49 -0.71 1.76
C ILE A 201 17.26 -1.79 1.00
N ASP A 202 16.79 -3.03 1.09
CA ASP A 202 17.23 -4.11 0.22
C ASP A 202 16.07 -4.59 -0.67
N ILE A 203 16.26 -4.50 -1.98
CA ILE A 203 15.30 -5.02 -2.96
C ILE A 203 15.59 -6.52 -3.11
N LEU A 204 14.73 -7.37 -2.55
CA LEU A 204 14.90 -8.82 -2.63
C LEU A 204 14.72 -9.31 -4.08
N TRP A 205 13.73 -8.74 -4.76
CA TRP A 205 13.41 -9.05 -6.14
C TRP A 205 12.51 -7.96 -6.75
N SER A 206 12.62 -7.75 -8.06
CA SER A 206 11.70 -6.89 -8.80
C SER A 206 11.61 -7.24 -10.29
N THR A 207 10.52 -6.83 -10.93
CA THR A 207 10.52 -6.65 -12.38
C THR A 207 11.42 -5.46 -12.72
N TYR A 208 12.19 -5.59 -13.79
CA TYR A 208 13.16 -4.59 -14.19
C TYR A 208 13.18 -4.45 -15.71
N LEU A 209 12.72 -3.31 -16.20
CA LEU A 209 12.64 -3.01 -17.62
C LEU A 209 13.63 -1.91 -17.96
N ARG A 210 14.54 -2.22 -18.88
CA ARG A 210 15.56 -1.26 -19.31
C ARG A 210 15.03 -0.31 -20.39
N PRO A 211 15.59 0.91 -20.50
CA PRO A 211 15.14 1.91 -21.47
C PRO A 211 15.23 1.48 -22.94
N GLU A 212 16.00 0.44 -23.28
CA GLU A 212 16.13 -0.04 -24.66
C GLU A 212 14.95 -0.92 -25.11
N ILE A 213 14.09 -1.37 -24.19
CA ILE A 213 12.88 -2.13 -24.53
C ILE A 213 11.91 -1.18 -25.25
N ASP A 214 11.40 -1.61 -26.40
CA ASP A 214 10.39 -0.84 -27.14
C ASP A 214 9.15 -0.56 -26.29
N ARG A 215 8.61 0.66 -26.40
CA ARG A 215 7.48 1.14 -25.59
C ARG A 215 6.22 0.31 -25.78
N GLY A 216 5.95 -0.14 -27.02
CA GLY A 216 4.80 -0.99 -27.32
C GLY A 216 4.91 -2.39 -26.71
N SER A 217 6.09 -2.75 -26.23
CA SER A 217 6.39 -4.06 -25.66
C SER A 217 6.39 -4.08 -24.12
N LEU A 218 6.13 -2.96 -23.45
CA LEU A 218 6.26 -2.85 -21.98
C LEU A 218 5.17 -3.54 -21.16
N LEU A 219 4.14 -4.13 -21.78
CA LEU A 219 3.09 -4.83 -21.04
C LEU A 219 3.56 -6.23 -20.58
N HIS A 220 4.13 -6.30 -19.38
CA HIS A 220 4.61 -7.52 -18.74
C HIS A 220 3.86 -7.78 -17.42
N PRO A 221 2.63 -8.32 -17.49
CA PRO A 221 1.81 -8.50 -16.31
C PRO A 221 2.44 -9.51 -15.34
N THR A 222 2.30 -9.23 -14.05
CA THR A 222 2.76 -10.09 -12.96
C THR A 222 1.72 -10.01 -11.85
N TYR A 223 1.35 -11.15 -11.26
CA TYR A 223 0.46 -11.19 -10.10
C TYR A 223 1.19 -11.78 -8.89
N CYS A 224 0.82 -11.31 -7.71
CA CYS A 224 1.27 -11.84 -6.43
C CYS A 224 0.16 -12.66 -5.78
N VAL A 225 0.50 -13.84 -5.25
CA VAL A 225 -0.34 -14.63 -4.37
C VAL A 225 0.26 -14.56 -2.97
N VAL A 226 -0.56 -14.13 -2.01
CA VAL A 226 -0.21 -14.12 -0.58
C VAL A 226 -0.87 -15.32 0.08
N GLN A 227 -0.06 -16.25 0.57
CA GLN A 227 -0.53 -17.46 1.26
C GLN A 227 -0.20 -17.36 2.75
N VAL A 228 -1.22 -17.35 3.60
CA VAL A 228 -1.07 -17.37 5.06
C VAL A 228 -1.28 -18.80 5.57
N ASN A 229 -0.22 -19.38 6.12
CA ASN A 229 -0.20 -20.76 6.61
C ASN A 229 -0.29 -20.78 8.13
N ASN A 230 -1.53 -20.84 8.63
CA ASN A 230 -1.82 -20.93 10.07
C ASN A 230 -1.91 -22.36 10.58
N VAL A 231 -2.31 -23.28 9.70
CA VAL A 231 -2.53 -24.68 10.01
C VAL A 231 -1.93 -25.56 8.92
N PHE A 232 -1.62 -26.80 9.26
CA PHE A 232 -1.28 -27.87 8.31
C PHE A 232 -2.16 -29.09 8.54
N ASN A 233 -2.41 -29.83 7.47
CA ASN A 233 -3.16 -31.08 7.56
C ASN A 233 -2.22 -32.19 8.06
N ASN A 234 -2.57 -32.82 9.17
CA ASN A 234 -1.85 -33.91 9.80
C ASN A 234 -2.77 -35.13 9.96
N PRO A 235 -3.24 -35.76 8.87
CA PRO A 235 -4.20 -36.85 8.96
C PRO A 235 -3.61 -38.06 9.71
N LEU A 236 -4.48 -38.91 10.28
CA LEU A 236 -4.05 -40.14 10.94
C LEU A 236 -3.53 -41.21 9.95
N VAL A 237 -3.89 -41.09 8.67
CA VAL A 237 -3.51 -42.05 7.62
C VAL A 237 -3.10 -41.28 6.37
N TYR A 238 -1.91 -41.55 5.85
CA TYR A 238 -1.38 -40.94 4.63
C TYR A 238 -1.53 -41.88 3.41
N GLY A 239 -1.43 -41.32 2.20
CA GLY A 239 -1.36 -42.10 0.96
C GLY A 239 -2.68 -42.64 0.41
N LYS A 240 -3.82 -42.28 1.02
CA LYS A 240 -5.14 -42.55 0.43
C LYS A 240 -5.53 -41.42 -0.54
N PRO A 241 -6.35 -41.71 -1.57
CA PRO A 241 -6.88 -40.69 -2.47
C PRO A 241 -7.55 -39.55 -1.71
N ALA A 242 -7.36 -38.32 -2.19
CA ALA A 242 -8.01 -37.12 -1.64
C ALA A 242 -9.53 -37.31 -1.58
N GLY A 243 -10.15 -36.89 -0.46
CA GLY A 243 -11.59 -37.04 -0.21
C GLY A 243 -11.99 -38.25 0.64
N ASN A 244 -11.12 -39.26 0.80
CA ASN A 244 -11.40 -40.46 1.62
C ASN A 244 -10.62 -40.50 2.95
N THR A 245 -9.91 -39.43 3.30
CA THR A 245 -9.19 -39.30 4.56
C THR A 245 -9.72 -38.09 5.30
N PRO A 246 -10.24 -38.25 6.52
CA PRO A 246 -10.61 -37.10 7.36
C PRO A 246 -9.40 -36.19 7.54
N GLU A 247 -9.57 -34.90 7.25
CA GLU A 247 -8.57 -33.89 7.53
C GLU A 247 -8.42 -33.72 9.04
N ARG A 248 -7.19 -33.50 9.49
CA ARG A 248 -6.90 -33.12 10.87
C ARG A 248 -5.98 -31.90 10.85
N TRP A 249 -6.58 -30.73 10.95
CA TRP A 249 -5.87 -29.47 10.96
C TRP A 249 -5.16 -29.24 12.30
N VAL A 250 -3.86 -28.95 12.24
CA VAL A 250 -3.02 -28.65 13.40
C VAL A 250 -2.41 -27.26 13.20
N ALA A 251 -2.47 -26.42 14.22
CA ALA A 251 -1.87 -25.08 14.17
C ALA A 251 -0.35 -25.17 14.10
N PHE A 252 0.26 -24.33 13.25
CA PHE A 252 1.69 -24.10 13.35
C PHE A 252 2.00 -23.37 14.66
N PRO A 253 3.05 -23.78 15.41
CA PRO A 253 3.52 -23.01 16.57
C PRO A 253 3.96 -21.59 16.17
N ARG A 254 4.57 -21.48 14.99
CA ARG A 254 4.89 -20.21 14.32
C ARG A 254 4.34 -20.26 12.91
N PRO A 255 3.20 -19.59 12.64
CA PRO A 255 2.65 -19.54 11.30
C PRO A 255 3.58 -18.78 10.35
N GLN A 256 3.31 -18.85 9.05
CA GLN A 256 4.11 -18.14 8.05
C GLN A 256 3.25 -17.53 6.94
N VAL A 257 3.74 -16.46 6.33
CA VAL A 257 3.20 -15.86 5.12
C VAL A 257 4.18 -16.08 3.98
N ILE A 258 3.68 -16.55 2.83
CA ILE A 258 4.46 -16.71 1.60
C ILE A 258 3.91 -15.74 0.56
N PHE A 259 4.77 -14.87 0.05
CA PHE A 259 4.51 -14.02 -1.10
C PHE A 259 5.09 -14.69 -2.34
N SER A 260 4.26 -15.03 -3.32
CA SER A 260 4.69 -15.70 -4.55
C SER A 260 4.28 -14.89 -5.78
N TYR A 261 5.25 -14.54 -6.61
CA TYR A 261 5.05 -13.78 -7.83
C TYR A 261 5.07 -14.70 -9.04
N PHE A 262 4.12 -14.49 -9.93
CA PHE A 262 3.96 -15.29 -11.13
C PHE A 262 3.86 -14.40 -12.35
N ASP A 263 4.40 -14.90 -13.47
CA ASP A 263 4.15 -14.32 -14.77
C ASP A 263 2.65 -14.32 -15.09
N GLY A 264 2.10 -13.15 -15.42
CA GLY A 264 0.66 -12.99 -15.62
C GLY A 264 0.11 -13.63 -16.88
N ARG A 265 0.96 -14.09 -17.82
CA ARG A 265 0.54 -14.75 -19.06
C ARG A 265 0.67 -16.27 -19.00
N SER A 266 1.74 -16.76 -18.38
CA SER A 266 2.10 -18.18 -18.33
C SER A 266 1.82 -18.84 -16.99
N GLY A 267 1.62 -18.07 -15.91
CA GLY A 267 1.52 -18.59 -14.55
C GLY A 267 2.85 -19.16 -14.02
N LYS A 268 3.98 -18.95 -14.71
CA LYS A 268 5.29 -19.42 -14.24
C LYS A 268 5.73 -18.62 -13.02
N LEU A 269 6.16 -19.32 -11.97
CA LEU A 269 6.76 -18.70 -10.78
C LEU A 269 7.98 -17.86 -11.18
N ARG A 270 8.02 -16.62 -10.70
CA ARG A 270 9.11 -15.66 -10.90
C ARG A 270 9.93 -15.46 -9.63
N PHE A 271 9.28 -15.42 -8.47
CA PHE A 271 9.91 -15.21 -7.17
C PHE A 271 9.00 -15.69 -6.05
N ALA A 272 9.56 -16.14 -4.94
CA ALA A 272 8.80 -16.38 -3.71
C ALA A 272 9.64 -15.99 -2.48
N HIS A 273 8.98 -15.44 -1.47
CA HIS A 273 9.59 -15.11 -0.18
C HIS A 273 8.66 -15.52 0.96
N SER A 274 9.22 -16.14 1.99
CA SER A 274 8.47 -16.64 3.14
C SER A 274 8.95 -15.94 4.41
N ILE A 275 8.00 -15.43 5.18
CA ILE A 275 8.24 -14.78 6.47
C ILE A 275 7.47 -15.54 7.55
N GLN A 276 8.13 -15.88 8.64
CA GLN A 276 7.49 -16.52 9.80
C GLN A 276 6.99 -15.44 10.78
N ALA A 277 5.92 -15.74 11.51
CA ALA A 277 5.52 -14.93 12.65
C ALA A 277 6.64 -14.87 13.70
N ALA A 278 6.58 -13.84 14.54
CA ALA A 278 7.42 -13.75 15.73
C ALA A 278 7.27 -14.98 16.63
N ASP A 279 8.26 -15.23 17.47
CA ASP A 279 8.10 -16.20 18.56
C ASP A 279 6.97 -15.73 19.49
N ARG A 280 5.98 -16.60 19.74
CA ARG A 280 4.95 -16.34 20.74
C ARG A 280 5.59 -16.37 22.12
N LYS A 281 5.44 -15.29 22.90
CA LYS A 281 5.85 -15.23 24.30
C LYS A 281 4.90 -16.03 25.19
#